data_AF-A0A520W0M9-F1
#
_entry.id   AF-A0A520W0M9-F1
#
_cell.length_a   1.000
_cell.length_b   1.000
_cell.length_c   1.000
_cell.angle_alpha   90.00
_cell.angle_beta   90.00
_cell.angle_gamma   90.00
#
_symmetry.space_group_name_H-M   'P 1'
#
loop_
_entity.id
_entity.type
_entity.pdbx_description
1 polymer ?
#
loop_
_entity_poly.entity_id
_entity_poly.type
_entity_poly.pdbx_seq_one_letter_code
_entity_poly.pdbx_strand_id
1 'polypeptide(L)'
;MNTKKKNGFTLIELIMVIIIVGILAAVSIPRFSVVIRQGEAASEQGVVTQLVDGLETWSMEEFMDTGIKAWPENPFKTLATISFDYDSTKTDLTAMSGSDWLFTGENGMTYENVSLSNAIVHRRVEDTLAVWIYDPSTGAIAHGESPYLPYIKIFKGDLSN
;
A
#
# COMPACT_ATOMS: atom_id res chain seq x y z
N MET A 1 45.60 -0.32 -48.37
CA MET A 1 45.64 0.51 -47.14
C MET A 1 44.21 0.95 -46.86
N ASN A 2 43.50 0.27 -45.95
CA ASN A 2 42.07 0.53 -45.71
C ASN A 2 41.91 1.77 -44.81
N THR A 3 41.44 2.88 -45.39
CA THR A 3 41.15 4.12 -44.67
C THR A 3 39.76 4.02 -44.03
N LYS A 4 39.70 3.69 -42.73
CA LYS A 4 38.46 3.82 -41.97
C LYS A 4 38.09 5.30 -41.87
N LYS A 5 36.99 5.72 -42.51
CA LYS A 5 36.39 7.05 -42.29
C LYS A 5 36.02 7.16 -40.80
N LYS A 6 36.60 8.13 -40.10
CA LYS A 6 36.19 8.50 -38.75
C LYS A 6 34.93 9.35 -38.86
N ASN A 7 33.76 8.72 -38.84
CA ASN A 7 32.49 9.43 -38.70
C ASN A 7 32.37 9.86 -37.22
N GLY A 8 32.84 11.07 -36.90
CA GLY A 8 32.66 11.67 -35.59
C GLY A 8 31.22 12.19 -35.42
N PHE A 9 30.67 12.05 -34.22
CA PHE A 9 29.36 12.60 -33.85
C PHE A 9 29.43 14.14 -33.88
N THR A 10 28.39 14.79 -34.42
CA THR A 10 28.35 16.27 -34.44
C THR A 10 27.80 16.82 -33.13
N LEU A 11 28.22 18.04 -32.75
CA LEU A 11 27.67 18.74 -31.58
C LEU A 11 26.17 18.98 -31.71
N ILE A 12 25.70 19.27 -32.93
CA ILE A 12 24.29 19.53 -33.18
C ILE A 12 23.41 18.29 -33.00
N GLU A 13 23.90 17.10 -33.40
CA GLU A 13 23.19 15.84 -33.13
C GLU A 13 23.02 15.59 -31.64
N LEU A 14 24.06 15.90 -30.84
CA LEU A 14 23.98 15.74 -29.39
C LEU A 14 22.97 16.70 -28.77
N ILE A 15 22.95 17.96 -29.22
CA ILE A 15 22.01 18.98 -28.72
C ILE A 15 20.57 18.60 -29.08
N MET A 16 20.31 18.15 -30.31
CA MET A 16 18.98 17.73 -30.73
C MET A 16 18.45 16.56 -29.88
N VAL A 17 19.29 15.57 -29.57
CA VAL A 17 18.92 14.45 -28.70
C VAL A 17 18.57 14.92 -27.29
N ILE A 18 19.37 15.82 -26.71
CA ILE A 18 19.11 16.35 -25.36
C ILE A 18 17.79 17.13 -25.33
N ILE A 19 17.49 17.92 -26.36
CA ILE A 19 16.21 18.65 -26.47
C ILE A 19 15.03 17.68 -26.51
N ILE A 20 15.11 16.63 -27.35
CA ILE A 20 14.04 15.62 -27.46
C ILE A 20 13.84 14.90 -26.12
N VAL A 21 14.92 14.42 -25.49
CA VAL A 21 14.85 13.75 -24.18
C VAL A 21 14.32 14.70 -23.10
N GLY A 22 14.68 15.98 -23.14
CA GLY A 22 14.18 17.00 -22.21
C GLY A 22 12.66 17.18 -22.28
N ILE A 23 12.10 17.27 -23.49
CA ILE A 23 10.64 17.37 -23.69
C ILE A 23 9.95 16.09 -23.25
N LEU A 24 10.49 14.92 -23.62
CA LEU A 24 9.93 13.62 -23.22
C LEU A 24 9.95 13.42 -21.71
N ALA A 25 11.02 13.85 -21.03
CA ALA A 25 11.13 13.76 -19.57
C ALA A 25 10.09 14.65 -18.88
N ALA A 26 9.90 15.88 -19.35
CA ALA A 26 8.94 16.83 -18.77
C ALA A 26 7.50 16.29 -18.77
N VAL A 27 7.09 15.58 -19.83
CA VAL A 27 5.74 14.99 -19.92
C VAL A 27 5.61 13.61 -19.28
N SER A 28 6.71 12.87 -19.12
CA SER A 28 6.68 11.49 -18.63
C SER A 28 6.75 11.39 -17.11
N ILE A 29 7.55 12.23 -16.46
CA ILE A 29 7.69 12.25 -14.99
C ILE A 29 6.34 12.39 -14.25
N PRO A 30 5.48 13.39 -14.55
CA PRO A 30 4.22 13.55 -13.82
C PRO A 30 3.25 12.39 -14.05
N ARG A 31 3.21 11.84 -15.27
CA ARG A 31 2.36 10.68 -15.58
C ARG A 31 2.82 9.42 -14.87
N PHE A 32 4.13 9.21 -14.75
CA PHE A 32 4.68 8.04 -14.07
C PHE A 32 4.28 8.00 -12.59
N SER A 33 4.35 9.13 -11.87
CA SER A 33 3.88 9.22 -10.47
C SER A 33 2.41 8.80 -10.33
N VAL A 34 1.55 9.23 -11.25
CA VAL A 34 0.12 8.87 -11.26
C VAL A 34 -0.09 7.37 -11.49
N VAL A 35 0.73 6.72 -12.32
CA VAL A 35 0.67 5.27 -12.56
C VAL A 35 1.11 4.49 -11.32
N ILE A 36 2.19 4.92 -10.64
CA ILE A 36 2.65 4.27 -9.40
C ILE A 36 1.56 4.31 -8.32
N ARG A 37 0.96 5.48 -8.05
CA ARG A 37 -0.11 5.60 -7.04
C ARG A 37 -1.34 4.74 -7.36
N GLN A 38 -1.69 4.59 -8.64
CA GLN A 38 -2.79 3.71 -9.06
C GLN A 38 -2.43 2.24 -8.90
N GLY A 39 -1.17 1.86 -9.20
CA GLY A 39 -0.67 0.50 -8.98
C GLY A 39 -0.68 0.12 -7.51
N GLU A 40 -0.21 1.01 -6.63
CA GLU A 40 -0.28 0.83 -5.17
C GLU A 40 -1.73 0.65 -4.71
N ALA A 41 -2.64 1.56 -5.10
CA ALA A 41 -4.05 1.48 -4.73
C ALA A 41 -4.74 0.19 -5.22
N ALA A 42 -4.40 -0.29 -6.42
CA ALA A 42 -4.93 -1.55 -6.94
C ALA A 42 -4.38 -2.76 -6.18
N SER A 43 -3.10 -2.74 -5.81
CA SER A 43 -2.48 -3.79 -4.99
C SER A 43 -3.10 -3.82 -3.59
N GLU A 44 -3.29 -2.65 -2.98
CA GLU A 44 -3.95 -2.49 -1.68
C GLU A 44 -5.37 -3.08 -1.70
N GLN A 45 -6.16 -2.72 -2.71
CA GLN A 45 -7.50 -3.26 -2.91
C GLN A 45 -7.49 -4.79 -3.03
N GLY A 46 -6.53 -5.35 -3.76
CA GLY A 46 -6.35 -6.79 -3.90
C GLY A 46 -6.04 -7.49 -2.58
N VAL A 47 -5.22 -6.88 -1.72
CA VAL A 47 -4.91 -7.41 -0.38
C VAL A 47 -6.12 -7.35 0.54
N VAL A 48 -6.82 -6.21 0.60
CA VAL A 48 -7.99 -6.04 1.46
C VAL A 48 -9.13 -6.96 1.04
N THR A 49 -9.33 -7.19 -0.26
CA THR A 49 -10.31 -8.16 -0.76
C THR A 49 -9.99 -9.58 -0.26
N GLN A 50 -8.72 -10.00 -0.36
CA GLN A 50 -8.29 -11.30 0.16
C GLN A 50 -8.49 -11.43 1.67
N LEU A 51 -8.29 -10.34 2.42
CA LEU A 51 -8.57 -10.32 3.86
C LEU A 51 -10.04 -10.51 4.16
N VAL A 52 -10.94 -9.85 3.42
CA VAL A 52 -12.39 -10.01 3.60
C VAL A 52 -12.81 -11.46 3.32
N ASP A 53 -12.35 -12.02 2.20
CA ASP A 53 -12.65 -13.42 1.83
C ASP A 53 -12.09 -14.40 2.88
N GLY A 54 -10.88 -14.15 3.38
CA GLY A 54 -10.24 -14.93 4.43
C GLY A 54 -10.96 -14.85 5.77
N LEU A 55 -11.44 -13.66 6.15
CA LEU A 55 -12.24 -13.44 7.36
C LEU A 55 -13.60 -14.13 7.28
N GLU A 56 -14.25 -14.11 6.12
CA GLU A 56 -15.50 -14.85 5.91
C GLU A 56 -15.26 -16.36 6.05
N THR A 57 -14.21 -16.88 5.40
CA THR A 57 -13.83 -18.29 5.48
C THR A 57 -13.55 -18.72 6.92
N TRP A 58 -12.74 -17.96 7.66
CA TRP A 58 -12.47 -18.19 9.07
C TRP A 58 -13.75 -18.21 9.90
N SER A 59 -14.63 -17.24 9.69
CA SER A 59 -15.89 -17.16 10.46
C SER A 59 -16.82 -18.34 10.22
N MET A 60 -16.77 -18.93 9.01
CA MET A 60 -17.53 -20.11 8.66
C MET A 60 -16.94 -21.35 9.34
N GLU A 61 -15.62 -21.48 9.39
CA GLU A 61 -14.93 -22.56 10.10
C GLU A 61 -15.27 -22.51 11.61
N GLU A 62 -15.13 -21.35 12.25
CA GLU A 62 -15.49 -21.16 13.66
C GLU A 62 -16.97 -21.43 13.94
N PHE A 63 -17.86 -21.05 13.01
CA PHE A 63 -19.28 -21.33 13.14
C PHE A 63 -19.59 -22.83 13.07
N MET A 64 -18.87 -23.59 12.23
CA MET A 64 -19.03 -25.04 12.14
C MET A 64 -18.52 -25.76 13.39
N ASP A 65 -17.43 -25.26 13.99
CA ASP A 65 -16.79 -25.90 15.14
C ASP A 65 -17.43 -25.52 16.48
N THR A 66 -17.80 -24.24 16.65
CA THR A 66 -18.27 -23.68 17.93
C THR A 66 -19.75 -23.29 17.91
N GLY A 67 -20.38 -23.25 16.74
CA GLY A 67 -21.77 -22.80 16.57
C GLY A 67 -21.95 -21.28 16.61
N ILE A 68 -20.86 -20.50 16.73
CA ILE A 68 -20.89 -19.03 16.78
C ILE A 68 -19.85 -18.50 15.79
N LYS A 69 -20.21 -17.44 15.05
CA LYS A 69 -19.25 -16.76 14.18
C LYS A 69 -18.24 -15.99 15.04
N ALA A 70 -16.97 -16.21 14.76
CA ALA A 70 -15.86 -15.49 15.38
C ALA A 70 -14.80 -15.16 14.33
N TRP A 71 -13.98 -14.15 14.62
CA TRP A 71 -12.92 -13.69 13.74
C TRP A 71 -11.60 -13.60 14.51
N PRO A 72 -10.45 -13.74 13.84
CA PRO A 72 -9.16 -13.65 14.51
C PRO A 72 -8.87 -12.21 14.96
N GLU A 73 -8.10 -12.06 16.04
CA GLU A 73 -7.65 -10.73 16.51
C GLU A 73 -6.87 -9.96 15.44
N ASN A 74 -6.11 -10.68 14.61
CA ASN A 74 -5.33 -10.11 13.53
C ASN A 74 -5.83 -10.64 12.18
N PRO A 75 -6.31 -9.77 11.28
CA PRO A 75 -6.93 -10.19 10.03
C PRO A 75 -5.93 -10.84 9.07
N PHE A 76 -4.63 -10.53 9.15
CA PHE A 76 -3.61 -11.15 8.30
C PHE A 76 -3.40 -12.64 8.57
N LYS A 77 -3.86 -13.16 9.72
CA LYS A 77 -3.81 -14.60 10.01
C LYS A 77 -4.70 -15.44 9.10
N THR A 78 -5.69 -14.81 8.47
CA THR A 78 -6.58 -15.50 7.52
C THR A 78 -5.91 -15.80 6.18
N LEU A 79 -4.77 -15.15 5.88
CA LEU A 79 -4.07 -15.34 4.63
C LEU A 79 -3.15 -16.56 4.70
N ALA A 80 -3.35 -17.53 3.80
CA ALA A 80 -2.53 -18.72 3.71
C ALA A 80 -1.07 -18.43 3.29
N THR A 81 -0.85 -17.36 2.54
CA THR A 81 0.49 -16.87 2.18
C THR A 81 0.46 -15.36 2.11
N ILE A 82 1.39 -14.72 2.81
CA ILE A 82 1.55 -13.27 2.79
C ILE A 82 2.55 -12.94 1.67
N SER A 83 2.08 -12.26 0.63
CA SER A 83 2.87 -11.93 -0.56
C SER A 83 3.56 -10.56 -0.49
N PHE A 84 3.59 -9.95 0.69
CA PHE A 84 4.10 -8.60 0.94
C PHE A 84 4.90 -8.57 2.25
N ASP A 85 5.71 -7.52 2.42
CA ASP A 85 6.51 -7.33 3.62
C ASP A 85 5.61 -6.99 4.81
N TYR A 86 5.48 -7.95 5.72
CA TYR A 86 4.67 -7.84 6.93
C TYR A 86 5.38 -8.52 8.10
N ASP A 87 5.45 -7.82 9.22
CA ASP A 87 6.00 -8.31 10.47
C ASP A 87 4.95 -8.13 11.57
N SER A 88 4.41 -9.24 12.08
CA SER A 88 3.36 -9.22 13.09
C SER A 88 3.81 -8.65 14.44
N THR A 89 5.12 -8.48 14.66
CA THR A 89 5.66 -7.89 15.89
C THR A 89 5.73 -6.36 15.84
N LYS A 90 5.61 -5.76 14.65
CA LYS A 90 5.63 -4.31 14.44
C LYS A 90 4.20 -3.78 14.40
N THR A 91 3.87 -2.91 15.34
CA THR A 91 2.56 -2.26 15.46
C THR A 91 2.63 -0.73 15.43
N ASP A 92 3.84 -0.17 15.42
CA ASP A 92 4.10 1.27 15.45
C ASP A 92 4.13 1.88 14.03
N LEU A 93 3.15 2.74 13.73
CA LEU A 93 3.05 3.46 12.45
C LEU A 93 4.24 4.40 12.22
N THR A 94 4.80 4.98 13.28
CA THR A 94 5.90 5.96 13.17
C THR A 94 7.21 5.29 12.73
N ALA A 95 7.36 4.00 13.03
CA ALA A 95 8.51 3.19 12.68
C ALA A 95 8.43 2.57 11.27
N MET A 96 7.30 2.68 10.57
CA MET A 96 7.11 2.07 9.24
C MET A 96 8.13 2.62 8.23
N SER A 97 8.72 1.72 7.43
CA SER A 97 9.66 2.07 6.36
C SER A 97 9.21 1.40 5.05
N GLY A 98 9.97 1.55 3.97
CA GLY A 98 9.64 0.95 2.67
C GLY A 98 8.17 1.05 2.22
N SER A 99 7.71 -0.01 1.56
CA SER A 99 6.32 -0.28 1.18
C SER A 99 5.71 -1.30 2.15
N ASP A 100 6.00 -1.15 3.44
CA ASP A 100 5.66 -2.14 4.46
C ASP A 100 4.15 -2.12 4.77
N TRP A 101 3.63 -3.30 5.13
CA TRP A 101 2.30 -3.45 5.73
C TRP A 101 2.41 -3.64 7.24
N LEU A 102 1.40 -3.16 7.97
CA LEU A 102 1.36 -3.21 9.42
C LEU A 102 -0.08 -3.42 9.92
N PHE A 103 -0.19 -4.06 11.09
CA PHE A 103 -1.43 -4.13 11.86
C PHE A 103 -1.17 -3.55 13.26
N THR A 104 -1.96 -2.57 13.69
CA THR A 104 -1.70 -1.86 14.96
C THR A 104 -2.11 -2.64 16.21
N GLY A 105 -3.03 -3.59 16.06
CA GLY A 105 -3.68 -4.24 17.21
C GLY A 105 -4.39 -3.22 18.12
N GLU A 106 -4.62 -3.62 19.37
CA GLU A 106 -5.49 -2.85 20.29
C GLU A 106 -4.91 -1.48 20.70
N ASN A 107 -3.59 -1.32 20.67
CA ASN A 107 -2.87 -0.14 21.18
C ASN A 107 -2.59 0.92 20.09
N GLY A 108 -3.52 1.10 19.15
CA GLY A 108 -3.39 2.12 18.12
C GLY A 108 -3.48 3.54 18.66
N MET A 109 -2.74 4.46 18.05
CA MET A 109 -2.83 5.90 18.33
C MET A 109 -4.15 6.49 17.82
N THR A 110 -4.46 7.73 18.19
CA THR A 110 -5.59 8.48 17.63
C THR A 110 -5.08 9.57 16.72
N TYR A 111 -5.65 9.69 15.52
CA TYR A 111 -5.35 10.76 14.56
C TYR A 111 -6.64 11.49 14.19
N GLU A 112 -6.69 12.82 14.36
CA GLU A 112 -7.86 13.66 14.04
C GLU A 112 -9.22 13.11 14.54
N ASN A 113 -9.24 12.60 15.79
CA ASN A 113 -10.41 11.97 16.45
C ASN A 113 -10.82 10.59 15.89
N VAL A 114 -9.98 9.97 15.06
CA VAL A 114 -10.13 8.59 14.61
C VAL A 114 -9.16 7.71 15.38
N SER A 115 -9.67 6.71 16.08
CA SER A 115 -8.83 5.67 16.69
C SER A 115 -8.26 4.78 15.59
N LEU A 116 -6.94 4.61 15.60
CA LEU A 116 -6.22 3.70 14.71
C LEU A 116 -5.92 2.37 15.39
N SER A 117 -6.72 1.98 16.39
CA SER A 117 -6.69 0.62 16.95
C SER A 117 -7.28 -0.36 15.94
N ASN A 118 -6.71 -1.56 15.89
CA ASN A 118 -7.02 -2.61 14.92
C ASN A 118 -6.97 -2.09 13.47
N ALA A 119 -6.04 -1.20 13.17
CA ALA A 119 -5.86 -0.63 11.86
C ALA A 119 -4.94 -1.51 11.02
N ILE A 120 -5.39 -1.84 9.81
CA ILE A 120 -4.57 -2.35 8.71
C ILE A 120 -3.97 -1.13 8.01
N VAL A 121 -2.65 -1.08 7.90
CA VAL A 121 -1.93 0.08 7.35
C VAL A 121 -0.95 -0.36 6.28
N HIS A 122 -0.96 0.37 5.16
CA HIS A 122 0.05 0.27 4.12
C HIS A 122 0.75 1.62 3.93
N ARG A 123 2.09 1.62 3.93
CA ARG A 123 2.87 2.82 3.62
C ARG A 123 3.16 2.89 2.13
N ARG A 124 2.75 3.99 1.49
CA ARG A 124 3.04 4.28 0.07
C ARG A 124 4.40 4.95 -0.10
N VAL A 125 4.92 4.96 -1.32
CA VAL A 125 6.20 5.61 -1.67
C VAL A 125 6.24 7.10 -1.33
N GLU A 126 5.10 7.77 -1.32
CA GLU A 126 4.95 9.20 -1.01
C GLU A 126 4.80 9.52 0.48
N ASP A 127 5.17 8.60 1.38
CA ASP A 127 5.01 8.73 2.85
C ASP A 127 3.57 8.89 3.33
N THR A 128 2.61 8.60 2.46
CA THR A 128 1.19 8.51 2.84
C THR A 128 0.87 7.10 3.32
N LEU A 129 0.15 7.01 4.42
CA LEU A 129 -0.37 5.79 5.00
C LEU A 129 -1.82 5.61 4.55
N ALA A 130 -2.10 4.51 3.87
CA ALA A 130 -3.44 4.05 3.57
C ALA A 130 -3.93 3.18 4.74
N VAL A 131 -5.07 3.54 5.33
CA VAL A 131 -5.55 2.93 6.57
C VAL A 131 -6.96 2.36 6.39
N TRP A 132 -7.17 1.14 6.89
CA TRP A 132 -8.46 0.51 7.07
C TRP A 132 -8.63 0.09 8.52
N ILE A 133 -9.82 0.25 9.10
CA ILE A 133 -10.08 -0.12 10.49
C ILE A 133 -10.78 -1.47 10.53
N TYR A 134 -10.20 -2.45 11.20
CA TYR A 134 -10.76 -3.78 11.37
C TYR A 134 -11.50 -3.89 12.71
N ASP A 135 -12.70 -4.44 12.68
CA ASP A 135 -13.48 -4.77 13.87
C ASP A 135 -13.47 -6.29 14.10
N PRO A 136 -12.72 -6.81 15.09
CA PRO A 136 -12.65 -8.24 15.37
C PRO A 136 -13.96 -8.83 15.90
N SER A 137 -14.89 -7.99 16.38
CA SER A 137 -16.18 -8.47 16.90
C SER A 137 -17.18 -8.79 15.80
N THR A 138 -17.06 -8.14 14.63
CA THR A 138 -17.96 -8.30 13.49
C THR A 138 -17.27 -8.83 12.23
N GLY A 139 -15.93 -8.85 12.22
CA GLY A 139 -15.13 -9.15 11.03
C GLY A 139 -15.13 -8.03 9.99
N ALA A 140 -15.74 -6.88 10.27
CA ALA A 140 -15.88 -5.81 9.30
C ALA A 140 -14.56 -5.04 9.13
N ILE A 141 -14.26 -4.64 7.89
CA ILE A 141 -13.16 -3.74 7.57
C ILE A 141 -13.78 -2.43 7.06
N ALA A 142 -13.56 -1.33 7.78
CA ALA A 142 -13.98 0.00 7.37
C ALA A 142 -13.20 0.45 6.13
N HIS A 143 -13.92 0.92 5.11
CA HIS A 143 -13.38 1.34 3.83
C HIS A 143 -14.12 2.57 3.29
N GLY A 144 -13.50 3.25 2.32
CA GLY A 144 -14.11 4.35 1.56
C GLY A 144 -15.06 3.89 0.45
N GLU A 145 -15.58 4.83 -0.34
CA GLU A 145 -16.52 4.58 -1.43
C GLU A 145 -15.85 3.93 -2.66
N SER A 146 -16.44 2.85 -3.20
CA SER A 146 -15.93 1.98 -4.28
C SER A 146 -14.75 1.08 -3.88
N PRO A 147 -14.71 -0.20 -4.33
CA PRO A 147 -14.51 -1.30 -3.39
C PRO A 147 -13.19 -1.21 -2.63
N TYR A 148 -13.28 -1.16 -1.31
CA TYR A 148 -12.16 -1.25 -0.37
C TYR A 148 -11.06 -0.18 -0.49
N LEU A 149 -11.39 1.05 -0.95
CA LEU A 149 -10.48 2.18 -0.76
C LEU A 149 -10.16 2.42 0.74
N PRO A 150 -9.00 2.99 1.08
CA PRO A 150 -8.66 3.27 2.47
C PRO A 150 -9.70 4.18 3.12
N TYR A 151 -10.05 3.87 4.36
CA TYR A 151 -10.95 4.66 5.20
C TYR A 151 -10.38 6.07 5.42
N ILE A 152 -9.10 6.15 5.72
CA ILE A 152 -8.37 7.42 5.87
C ILE A 152 -6.98 7.30 5.25
N LYS A 153 -6.49 8.44 4.75
CA LYS A 153 -5.10 8.61 4.32
C LYS A 153 -4.42 9.58 5.25
N ILE A 154 -3.27 9.20 5.79
CA ILE A 154 -2.54 9.99 6.78
C ILE A 154 -1.14 10.24 6.25
N PHE A 155 -0.65 11.47 6.27
CA PHE A 155 0.75 11.71 5.98
C PHE A 155 1.58 11.26 7.19
N LYS A 156 2.56 10.38 7.00
CA LYS A 156 3.35 9.81 8.11
C LYS A 156 4.02 10.91 8.96
N GLY A 157 4.44 12.01 8.34
CA GLY A 157 5.05 13.14 9.05
C GLY A 157 4.12 13.85 10.04
N ASP A 158 2.80 13.67 9.91
CA ASP A 158 1.82 14.24 10.82
C ASP A 158 1.64 13.40 12.10
N LEU A 159 2.17 12.17 12.13
CA LEU A 159 2.08 11.28 13.29
C LEU A 159 3.09 11.60 14.39
N SER A 160 4.10 12.43 14.11
CA SER A 160 5.20 12.73 15.03
C SER A 160 5.04 14.04 15.83
N ASN A 161 3.85 14.65 15.81
CA ASN A 161 3.53 15.86 16.58
C ASN A 161 2.62 15.57 17.78
#